data_AF-A0A9D6LJ30-F1
#
_entry.id   AF-A0A9D6LJ30-F1
#
_cell.length_a   1.000
_cell.length_b   1.000
_cell.length_c   1.000
_cell.angle_alpha   90.00
_cell.angle_beta   90.00
_cell.angle_gamma   90.00
#
_symmetry.space_group_name_H-M   'P 1'
#
loop_
_entity.id
_entity.type
_entity.pdbx_description
1 polymer ?
#
loop_
_entity_poly.entity_id
_entity_poly.type
_entity_poly.pdbx_seq_one_letter_code
_entity_poly.pdbx_strand_id
1 'polypeptide(L)'
;MRDETSGIDVQHCPVCQHALRIDAYFCAHCGHTLTDYVASPERPTIISSAARLASHGSELKRVGWLFGLLLFSSFLLGTIGRGNFSPWSETITSGIDALIVLVFVGMRHRELHALFNFPQFTRRHSLELLAVVLVFVVGVNLYFALIQYAGTPMVRVSTVYQKAAWPVWSMFVLICIMPAVFEELAFRGVIQTALGHVFNEREAWLIQAALFSILHLMPIIFPSHFLMGLCFGYMRLRTKSLYPGMILHALWNAFVLSQELYWL
;
A
#
# COMPACT_ATOMS: atom_id res chain seq x y z
N MET A 1 -35.08 10.40 -32.33
CA MET A 1 -35.52 11.72 -32.84
C MET A 1 -35.17 12.72 -31.76
N ARG A 2 -34.53 13.86 -32.08
CA ARG A 2 -34.14 14.84 -31.07
C ARG A 2 -35.37 15.58 -30.59
N ASP A 3 -35.56 15.64 -29.27
CA ASP A 3 -36.51 16.56 -28.65
C ASP A 3 -35.87 17.97 -28.64
N GLU A 4 -36.45 18.88 -29.42
CA GLU A 4 -35.94 20.24 -29.63
C GLU A 4 -35.95 21.11 -28.36
N THR A 5 -36.55 20.63 -27.27
CA THR A 5 -36.65 21.39 -26.01
C THR A 5 -35.57 21.07 -24.97
N SER A 6 -34.90 19.92 -25.08
CA SER A 6 -33.96 19.46 -24.05
C SER A 6 -32.56 19.10 -24.56
N GLY A 7 -32.37 18.96 -25.88
CA GLY A 7 -31.09 18.55 -26.46
C GLY A 7 -30.67 17.11 -26.12
N ILE A 8 -31.57 16.33 -25.53
CA ILE A 8 -31.35 14.95 -25.12
C ILE A 8 -31.93 14.03 -26.21
N ASP A 9 -31.15 13.05 -26.66
CA ASP A 9 -31.65 12.01 -27.56
C ASP A 9 -32.68 11.14 -26.83
N VAL A 10 -33.91 11.11 -27.35
CA VAL A 10 -35.03 10.35 -26.80
C VAL A 10 -35.46 9.23 -27.74
N GLN A 11 -35.91 8.13 -27.13
CA GLN A 11 -36.58 7.00 -27.77
C GLN A 11 -38.02 6.90 -27.26
N HIS A 12 -38.89 6.18 -27.97
CA HIS A 12 -40.28 5.97 -27.52
C HIS A 12 -40.51 4.52 -27.13
N CYS A 13 -41.25 4.30 -26.05
CA CYS A 13 -41.62 2.95 -25.63
C CYS A 13 -42.43 2.25 -26.74
N PRO A 14 -42.09 1.03 -27.16
CA PRO A 14 -42.82 0.33 -28.23
C PRO A 14 -44.26 -0.01 -27.83
N VAL A 15 -44.55 -0.10 -26.52
CA VAL A 15 -45.87 -0.48 -26.01
C VAL A 15 -46.77 0.74 -25.79
N CYS A 16 -46.31 1.75 -25.06
CA CYS A 16 -47.15 2.89 -24.65
C CYS A 16 -46.79 4.21 -25.35
N GLN A 17 -45.78 4.22 -26.23
CA GLN A 17 -45.30 5.41 -26.94
C GLN A 17 -44.86 6.56 -26.02
N HIS A 18 -44.62 6.30 -24.73
CA HIS A 18 -44.07 7.31 -23.83
C HIS A 18 -42.62 7.63 -24.22
N ALA A 19 -42.25 8.91 -24.20
CA ALA A 19 -40.88 9.35 -24.46
C ALA A 19 -39.97 8.91 -23.30
N LEU A 20 -38.84 8.32 -23.65
CA LEU A 20 -37.84 7.77 -22.73
C LEU A 20 -36.46 8.28 -23.13
N ARG A 21 -35.55 8.37 -22.17
CA ARG A 21 -34.13 8.57 -22.49
C ARG A 21 -33.61 7.37 -23.29
N ILE A 22 -32.64 7.62 -24.16
CA ILE A 22 -32.08 6.57 -25.01
C ILE A 22 -31.37 5.45 -24.24
N ASP A 23 -30.99 5.69 -22.98
CA ASP A 23 -30.38 4.73 -22.05
C ASP A 23 -31.37 4.05 -21.09
N ALA A 24 -32.68 4.29 -21.26
CA ALA A 24 -33.70 3.68 -20.41
C ALA A 24 -33.78 2.15 -20.62
N TYR A 25 -33.64 1.38 -19.54
CA TYR A 25 -33.78 -0.09 -19.55
C TYR A 25 -35.24 -0.56 -19.42
N PHE A 26 -36.12 0.28 -18.87
CA PHE A 26 -37.54 0.00 -18.70
C PHE A 26 -38.35 1.30 -18.81
N CYS A 27 -39.61 1.16 -19.23
CA CYS A 27 -40.54 2.29 -19.29
C CYS A 27 -41.11 2.60 -17.91
N ALA A 28 -40.83 3.79 -17.37
CA ALA A 28 -41.38 4.23 -16.08
C ALA A 28 -42.91 4.43 -16.10
N HIS A 29 -43.53 4.54 -17.28
CA HIS A 29 -44.97 4.74 -17.42
C HIS A 29 -45.77 3.44 -17.41
N CYS A 30 -45.35 2.43 -18.19
CA CYS A 30 -46.10 1.18 -18.34
C CYS A 30 -45.39 -0.07 -17.77
N GLY A 31 -44.16 0.07 -17.28
CA GLY A 31 -43.38 -1.04 -16.72
C GLY A 31 -42.79 -2.01 -17.75
N HIS A 32 -42.93 -1.73 -19.06
CA HIS A 32 -42.36 -2.59 -20.10
C HIS A 32 -40.82 -2.51 -20.14
N THR A 33 -40.16 -3.66 -20.06
CA THR A 33 -38.71 -3.80 -20.22
C THR A 33 -38.33 -3.67 -21.69
N LEU A 34 -37.35 -2.81 -22.00
CA LEU A 34 -36.86 -2.60 -23.35
C LEU A 34 -35.76 -3.63 -23.64
N THR A 35 -36.14 -4.80 -24.17
CA THR A 35 -35.25 -5.97 -24.30
C THR A 35 -34.26 -5.93 -25.48
N ASP A 36 -34.30 -4.91 -26.35
CA ASP A 36 -33.59 -4.96 -27.64
C ASP A 36 -32.52 -3.87 -27.88
N TYR A 37 -31.91 -3.31 -26.82
CA TYR A 37 -30.70 -2.48 -26.99
C TYR A 37 -29.47 -3.10 -26.34
N VAL A 38 -28.92 -4.12 -27.01
CA VAL A 38 -27.51 -4.51 -26.83
C VAL A 38 -26.64 -3.54 -27.63
N ALA A 39 -26.36 -2.39 -27.04
CA ALA A 39 -25.11 -1.68 -27.27
C ALA A 39 -24.43 -1.60 -25.90
N SER A 40 -23.78 -2.70 -25.53
CA SER A 40 -22.73 -2.66 -24.52
C SER A 40 -21.81 -1.48 -24.89
N PRO A 41 -21.44 -0.55 -23.98
CA PRO A 41 -20.17 0.11 -24.17
C PRO A 41 -19.16 -1.02 -24.39
N GLU A 42 -18.38 -0.97 -25.46
CA GLU A 42 -17.42 -2.01 -25.83
C GLU A 42 -16.88 -2.63 -24.54
N ARG A 43 -17.26 -3.89 -24.29
CA ARG A 43 -16.71 -4.64 -23.16
C ARG A 43 -15.21 -4.42 -23.28
N PRO A 44 -14.53 -3.76 -22.31
CA PRO A 44 -13.16 -3.34 -22.49
C PRO A 44 -12.43 -4.56 -22.98
N THR A 45 -11.88 -4.45 -24.20
CA THR A 45 -11.14 -5.53 -24.83
C THR A 45 -10.27 -6.11 -23.72
N ILE A 46 -10.34 -7.43 -23.51
CA ILE A 46 -9.47 -8.08 -22.54
C ILE A 46 -8.07 -7.89 -23.11
N ILE A 47 -7.47 -6.74 -22.81
CA ILE A 47 -6.08 -6.44 -23.11
C ILE A 47 -5.36 -7.54 -22.36
N SER A 48 -4.75 -8.44 -23.12
CA SER A 48 -3.97 -9.52 -22.54
C SER A 48 -3.00 -8.92 -21.53
N SER A 49 -2.73 -9.62 -20.43
CA SER A 49 -1.80 -9.15 -19.41
C SER A 49 -0.49 -8.63 -20.04
N ALA A 50 0.00 -9.33 -21.07
CA ALA A 50 1.15 -8.94 -21.88
C ALA A 50 1.02 -7.55 -22.55
N ALA A 51 -0.12 -7.23 -23.16
CA ALA A 51 -0.34 -5.93 -23.80
C ALA A 51 -0.46 -4.78 -22.77
N ARG A 52 -0.98 -5.06 -21.56
CA ARG A 52 -1.07 -4.08 -20.45
C ARG A 52 0.31 -3.79 -19.84
N LEU A 53 1.13 -4.83 -19.68
CA LEU A 53 2.54 -4.74 -19.26
C LEU A 53 3.37 -3.92 -20.26
N ALA A 54 3.17 -4.15 -21.56
CA ALA A 54 3.91 -3.46 -22.62
C ALA A 54 3.60 -1.95 -22.67
N SER A 55 2.33 -1.55 -22.49
CA SER A 55 1.93 -0.14 -22.52
C SER A 55 2.37 0.67 -21.30
N HIS A 56 2.67 0.01 -20.17
CA HIS A 56 3.08 0.66 -18.93
C HIS A 56 4.52 0.33 -18.50
N GLY A 57 5.39 -0.03 -19.45
CA GLY A 57 6.76 -0.44 -19.15
C GLY A 57 7.58 0.62 -18.38
N SER A 58 7.27 1.91 -18.54
CA SER A 58 7.93 2.99 -17.79
C SER A 58 7.57 3.00 -16.30
N GLU A 59 6.32 2.67 -15.93
CA GLU A 59 5.90 2.55 -14.52
C GLU A 59 6.55 1.35 -13.85
N LEU A 60 6.55 0.20 -14.53
CA LEU A 60 7.18 -1.01 -14.02
C LEU A 60 8.70 -0.85 -13.87
N LYS A 61 9.35 -0.15 -14.80
CA LYS A 61 10.77 0.21 -14.67
C LYS A 61 11.03 1.05 -13.42
N ARG A 62 10.18 2.03 -13.10
CA ARG A 62 10.34 2.86 -11.89
C ARG A 62 10.15 2.03 -10.62
N VAL A 63 9.13 1.18 -10.58
CA VAL A 63 8.91 0.24 -9.45
C VAL A 63 10.14 -0.66 -9.29
N GLY A 64 10.61 -1.25 -10.39
CA GLY A 64 11.79 -2.11 -10.39
C GLY A 64 13.05 -1.40 -9.92
N TRP A 65 13.29 -0.16 -10.35
CA TRP A 65 14.45 0.62 -9.89
C TRP A 65 14.35 1.00 -8.42
N LEU A 66 13.22 1.54 -7.96
CA LEU A 66 13.05 1.89 -6.54
C LEU A 66 13.21 0.65 -5.66
N PHE A 67 12.48 -0.42 -5.97
CA PHE A 67 12.54 -1.66 -5.20
C PHE A 67 13.93 -2.30 -5.25
N GLY A 68 14.56 -2.33 -6.44
CA GLY A 68 15.89 -2.90 -6.63
C GLY A 68 16.98 -2.14 -5.89
N LEU A 69 16.93 -0.81 -5.86
CA LEU A 69 17.89 0.02 -5.13
C LEU A 69 17.75 -0.17 -3.60
N LEU A 70 16.51 -0.18 -3.09
CA LEU A 70 16.26 -0.46 -1.67
C LEU A 70 16.69 -1.88 -1.30
N LEU A 71 16.36 -2.88 -2.12
CA LEU A 71 16.75 -4.28 -1.88
C LEU A 71 18.27 -4.45 -1.90
N PHE A 72 18.95 -3.78 -2.82
CA PHE A 72 20.41 -3.79 -2.91
C PHE A 72 21.06 -3.13 -1.69
N SER A 73 20.52 -1.99 -1.24
CA SER A 73 20.95 -1.30 -0.02
C SER A 73 20.81 -2.20 1.22
N SER A 74 19.65 -2.83 1.40
CA SER A 74 19.40 -3.81 2.48
C SER A 74 20.33 -5.02 2.41
N PHE A 75 20.59 -5.54 1.22
CA PHE A 75 21.52 -6.65 1.03
C PHE A 75 22.97 -6.26 1.36
N LEU A 76 23.40 -5.05 0.97
CA LEU A 76 24.72 -4.53 1.33
C LEU A 76 24.85 -4.37 2.85
N LEU A 77 23.86 -3.79 3.54
CA LEU A 77 23.88 -3.71 5.00
C LEU A 77 23.95 -5.10 5.65
N GLY A 78 23.17 -6.06 5.15
CA GLY A 78 23.16 -7.44 5.66
C GLY A 78 24.47 -8.20 5.43
N THR A 79 25.20 -7.91 4.34
CA THR A 79 26.49 -8.55 4.03
C THR A 79 27.65 -7.89 4.76
N ILE A 80 27.72 -6.56 4.76
CA ILE A 80 28.73 -5.76 5.50
C ILE A 80 28.54 -5.94 7.02
N GLY A 81 27.30 -6.06 7.47
CA GLY A 81 26.91 -6.24 8.87
C GLY A 81 27.36 -7.56 9.50
N ARG A 82 27.69 -8.60 8.72
CA ARG A 82 28.18 -9.89 9.28
C ARG A 82 29.52 -9.78 10.01
N GLY A 83 30.25 -8.66 9.88
CA GLY A 83 31.49 -8.41 10.61
C GLY A 83 31.54 -7.11 11.42
N ASN A 84 30.80 -6.07 11.03
CA ASN A 84 30.93 -4.70 11.58
C ASN A 84 29.59 -3.97 11.79
N PHE A 85 28.49 -4.70 12.05
CA PHE A 85 27.19 -4.05 12.27
C PHE A 85 27.24 -3.07 13.44
N SER A 86 26.95 -1.79 13.16
CA SER A 86 26.97 -0.70 14.12
C SER A 86 25.80 0.27 13.87
N PRO A 87 25.42 1.08 14.87
CA PRO A 87 24.40 2.11 14.65
C PRO A 87 24.75 3.11 13.55
N TRP A 88 26.05 3.35 13.31
CA TRP A 88 26.52 4.19 12.21
C TRP A 88 26.23 3.58 10.85
N SER A 89 26.49 2.28 10.66
CA SER A 89 26.17 1.61 9.38
C SER A 89 24.67 1.62 9.10
N GLU A 90 23.84 1.41 10.13
CA GLU A 90 22.38 1.48 9.99
C GLU A 90 21.93 2.91 9.65
N THR A 91 22.44 3.92 10.37
CA THR A 91 22.12 5.33 10.10
C THR A 91 22.48 5.74 8.67
N ILE A 92 23.66 5.34 8.18
CA ILE A 92 24.11 5.64 6.82
C ILE A 92 23.19 4.96 5.80
N THR A 93 22.89 3.67 5.98
CA THR A 93 21.97 2.94 5.10
C THR A 93 20.57 3.54 5.11
N SER A 94 19.98 3.83 6.27
CA SER A 94 18.67 4.49 6.36
C SER A 94 18.68 5.87 5.70
N GLY A 95 19.79 6.62 5.79
CA GLY A 95 19.95 7.89 5.08
C GLY A 95 19.98 7.74 3.56
N ILE A 96 20.66 6.71 3.05
CA ILE A 96 20.69 6.36 1.62
C ILE A 96 19.29 5.96 1.15
N ASP A 97 18.60 5.10 1.89
CA ASP A 97 17.25 4.64 1.55
C ASP A 97 16.25 5.81 1.56
N ALA A 98 16.32 6.67 2.57
CA ALA A 98 15.53 7.91 2.63
C ALA A 98 15.78 8.80 1.40
N LEU A 99 17.03 8.99 1.00
CA LEU A 99 17.37 9.77 -0.19
C LEU A 99 16.81 9.15 -1.46
N ILE A 100 16.96 7.83 -1.65
CA ILE A 100 16.38 7.10 -2.77
C ILE A 100 14.87 7.34 -2.82
N VAL A 101 14.17 7.13 -1.70
CA VAL A 101 12.72 7.34 -1.61
C VAL A 101 12.34 8.78 -1.94
N LEU A 102 13.04 9.77 -1.39
CA LEU A 102 12.77 11.19 -1.64
C LEU A 102 12.95 11.58 -3.11
N VAL A 103 13.94 11.01 -3.81
CA VAL A 103 14.11 11.21 -5.26
C VAL A 103 12.88 10.72 -6.01
N PHE A 104 12.42 9.49 -5.74
CA PHE A 104 11.25 8.91 -6.40
C PHE A 104 9.94 9.61 -6.03
N VAL A 105 9.81 10.07 -4.78
CA VAL A 105 8.68 10.90 -4.33
C VAL A 105 8.70 12.25 -5.05
N GLY A 106 9.86 12.91 -5.17
CA GLY A 106 10.02 14.18 -5.88
C GLY A 106 9.66 14.08 -7.36
N MET A 107 10.07 13.00 -8.02
CA MET A 107 9.69 12.69 -9.40
C MET A 107 8.17 12.54 -9.60
N ARG A 108 7.41 12.21 -8.54
CA ARG A 108 5.95 12.00 -8.58
C ARG A 108 5.17 12.94 -7.65
N HIS A 109 5.76 14.05 -7.21
CA HIS A 109 5.16 14.91 -6.17
C HIS A 109 3.73 15.37 -6.52
N ARG A 110 3.45 15.65 -7.81
CA ARG A 110 2.12 16.09 -8.25
C ARG A 110 1.03 15.05 -8.02
N GLU A 111 1.35 13.77 -8.13
CA GLU A 111 0.40 12.69 -7.88
C GLU A 111 0.32 12.36 -6.39
N LEU A 112 1.47 12.41 -5.70
CA LEU A 112 1.57 12.00 -4.30
C LEU A 112 1.08 13.06 -3.32
N HIS A 113 1.08 14.36 -3.68
CA HIS A 113 0.68 15.43 -2.76
C HIS A 113 -0.72 15.20 -2.18
N ALA A 114 -1.63 14.61 -2.97
CA ALA A 114 -2.99 14.31 -2.55
C ALA A 114 -3.05 13.28 -1.40
N LEU A 115 -2.03 12.43 -1.27
CA LEU A 115 -1.92 11.41 -0.22
C LEU A 115 -1.41 11.98 1.13
N PHE A 116 -0.97 13.24 1.16
CA PHE A 116 -0.57 13.94 2.38
C PHE A 116 -1.72 14.77 2.99
N ASN A 117 -2.94 14.56 2.53
CA ASN A 117 -4.12 15.14 3.17
C ASN A 117 -4.48 14.36 4.43
N PHE A 118 -4.94 15.07 5.47
CA PHE A 118 -5.53 14.43 6.63
C PHE A 118 -6.85 13.74 6.23
N PRO A 119 -7.02 12.45 6.57
CA PRO A 119 -8.20 11.71 6.15
C PRO A 119 -9.44 12.18 6.89
N GLN A 120 -10.56 12.28 6.17
CA GLN A 120 -11.86 12.54 6.77
C GLN A 120 -12.49 11.21 7.23
N PHE A 121 -12.54 11.00 8.55
CA PHE A 121 -13.10 9.79 9.11
C PHE A 121 -14.62 9.88 9.24
N THR A 122 -15.32 9.06 8.46
CA THR A 122 -16.71 8.71 8.75
C THR A 122 -16.74 7.59 9.78
N ARG A 123 -17.86 7.40 10.48
CA ARG A 123 -18.03 6.27 11.43
C ARG A 123 -17.68 4.92 10.78
N ARG A 124 -18.06 4.72 9.51
CA ARG A 124 -17.74 3.51 8.74
C ARG A 124 -16.24 3.36 8.55
N HIS A 125 -15.54 4.42 8.11
CA HIS A 125 -14.08 4.38 7.96
C HIS A 125 -13.38 4.06 9.28
N SER A 126 -13.83 4.65 10.40
CA SER A 126 -13.24 4.37 11.72
C SER A 126 -13.40 2.90 12.13
N LEU A 127 -14.57 2.30 11.87
CA LEU A 127 -14.80 0.87 12.16
C LEU A 127 -13.96 -0.04 11.26
N GLU A 128 -13.84 0.28 9.97
CA GLU A 128 -13.00 -0.47 9.03
C GLU A 128 -11.52 -0.40 9.45
N LEU A 129 -11.03 0.77 9.85
CA LEU A 129 -9.65 0.93 10.32
C LEU A 129 -9.41 0.24 11.66
N LEU A 130 -10.36 0.30 12.59
CA LEU A 130 -10.28 -0.45 13.84
C LEU A 130 -10.19 -1.95 13.58
N ALA A 131 -11.02 -2.49 12.68
CA ALA A 131 -10.94 -3.89 12.29
C ALA A 131 -9.56 -4.24 11.69
N VAL A 132 -9.02 -3.37 10.83
CA VAL A 132 -7.67 -3.56 10.25
C VAL A 132 -6.59 -3.56 11.33
N VAL A 133 -6.66 -2.62 12.29
CA VAL A 133 -5.72 -2.56 13.43
C VAL A 133 -5.82 -3.82 14.27
N LEU A 134 -7.02 -4.32 14.55
CA LEU A 134 -7.22 -5.56 15.32
C LEU A 134 -6.64 -6.77 14.59
N VAL A 135 -6.92 -6.93 13.29
CA VAL A 135 -6.36 -8.00 12.47
C VAL A 135 -4.83 -7.92 12.44
N PHE A 136 -4.27 -6.71 12.28
CA PHE A 136 -2.84 -6.47 12.29
C PHE A 136 -2.21 -6.87 13.63
N VAL A 137 -2.69 -6.30 14.74
CA VAL A 137 -2.12 -6.53 16.07
C VAL A 137 -2.25 -8.00 16.47
N VAL A 138 -3.43 -8.60 16.32
CA VAL A 138 -3.65 -10.01 16.68
C VAL A 138 -2.86 -10.93 15.77
N GLY A 139 -2.91 -10.71 14.45
CA GLY A 139 -2.26 -11.57 13.47
C GLY A 139 -0.74 -11.57 13.59
N VAL A 140 -0.14 -10.39 13.76
CA VAL A 140 1.32 -10.26 13.92
C VAL A 140 1.76 -10.86 15.26
N ASN A 141 1.09 -10.55 16.38
CA ASN A 141 1.44 -11.14 17.68
C ASN A 141 1.27 -12.67 17.69
N LEU A 142 0.19 -13.20 17.11
CA LEU A 142 -0.03 -14.64 17.02
C LEU A 142 1.08 -15.32 16.21
N TYR A 143 1.50 -14.72 15.10
CA TYR A 143 2.59 -15.24 14.30
C TYR A 143 3.92 -15.26 15.08
N PHE A 144 4.27 -14.16 15.75
CA PHE A 144 5.49 -14.09 16.55
C PHE A 144 5.45 -15.05 17.75
N ALA A 145 4.28 -15.26 18.37
CA ALA A 145 4.11 -16.27 19.41
C ALA A 145 4.29 -17.70 18.88
N LEU A 146 3.79 -18.00 17.68
CA LEU A 146 3.93 -19.30 17.06
C LEU A 146 5.39 -19.65 16.74
N ILE A 147 6.15 -18.71 16.15
CA ILE A 147 7.54 -18.98 15.80
C ILE A 147 8.43 -19.07 17.06
N GLN A 148 8.10 -18.34 18.13
CA GLN A 148 8.77 -18.46 19.43
C GLN A 148 8.46 -19.83 20.08
N TYR A 149 7.20 -20.26 20.05
CA TYR A 149 6.81 -21.60 20.50
C TYR A 149 7.51 -22.70 19.70
N ALA A 150 7.74 -22.47 18.41
CA ALA A 150 8.53 -23.36 17.54
C ALA A 150 10.05 -23.29 17.77
N GLY A 151 10.53 -22.52 18.76
CA GLY A 151 11.94 -22.44 19.14
C GLY A 151 12.79 -21.46 18.33
N THR A 152 12.18 -20.57 17.54
CA THR A 152 12.92 -19.53 16.82
C THR A 152 13.32 -18.41 17.79
N PRO A 153 14.61 -18.09 17.96
CA PRO A 153 15.04 -17.00 18.83
C PRO A 153 14.64 -15.64 18.24
N MET A 154 14.18 -14.73 19.10
CA MET A 154 13.91 -13.35 18.69
C MET A 154 15.22 -12.56 18.62
N VAL A 155 15.49 -11.95 17.47
CA VAL A 155 16.65 -11.05 17.30
C VAL A 155 16.31 -9.71 17.94
N ARG A 156 17.19 -9.22 18.82
CA ARG A 156 17.04 -7.94 19.50
C ARG A 156 17.86 -6.86 18.81
N VAL A 157 17.19 -5.97 18.10
CA VAL A 157 17.84 -4.86 17.38
C VAL A 157 18.45 -3.84 18.35
N SER A 158 17.81 -3.63 19.50
CA SER A 158 18.26 -2.70 20.56
C SER A 158 19.66 -3.00 21.11
N THR A 159 20.10 -4.27 21.10
CA THR A 159 21.37 -4.69 21.71
C THR A 159 22.59 -4.04 21.06
N VAL A 160 22.53 -3.78 19.76
CA VAL A 160 23.62 -3.14 18.99
C VAL A 160 23.79 -1.69 19.44
N TYR A 161 22.69 -0.97 19.60
CA TYR A 161 22.66 0.41 20.05
C TYR A 161 23.10 0.56 21.52
N GLN A 162 22.64 -0.35 22.39
CA GLN A 162 23.02 -0.37 23.80
C GLN A 162 24.52 -0.61 23.98
N LYS A 163 25.10 -1.60 23.26
CA LYS A 163 26.54 -1.89 23.30
C LYS A 163 27.39 -0.72 22.81
N ALA A 164 26.88 0.07 21.85
CA ALA A 164 27.54 1.26 21.34
C ALA A 164 27.30 2.52 22.20
N ALA A 165 26.57 2.41 23.32
CA ALA A 165 26.18 3.52 24.19
C ALA A 165 25.40 4.64 23.47
N TRP A 166 24.62 4.30 22.44
CA TRP A 166 23.73 5.24 21.79
C TRP A 166 22.51 5.54 22.68
N PRO A 167 22.02 6.79 22.71
CA PRO A 167 20.92 7.15 23.56
C PRO A 167 19.60 6.53 23.07
N VAL A 168 18.70 6.19 24.00
CA VAL A 168 17.42 5.53 23.68
C VAL A 168 16.60 6.28 22.64
N TRP A 169 16.61 7.63 22.66
CA TRP A 169 15.86 8.43 21.69
C TRP A 169 16.30 8.19 20.23
N SER A 170 17.58 7.86 19.98
CA SER A 170 18.04 7.61 18.61
C SER A 170 17.47 6.29 18.07
N MET A 171 17.24 5.30 18.94
CA MET A 171 16.61 4.04 18.56
C MET A 171 15.16 4.27 18.09
N PHE A 172 14.39 5.10 18.80
CA PHE A 172 13.02 5.44 18.38
C PHE A 172 13.00 6.18 17.03
N VAL A 173 13.96 7.06 16.78
CA VAL A 173 14.07 7.73 15.48
C VAL A 173 14.41 6.73 14.38
N LEU A 174 15.46 5.93 14.55
CA LEU A 174 16.02 5.09 13.49
C LEU A 174 15.27 3.78 13.25
N ILE A 175 14.66 3.19 14.29
CA ILE A 175 13.96 1.90 14.21
C ILE A 175 12.44 2.10 14.07
N CYS A 176 11.89 3.19 14.62
CA CYS A 176 10.44 3.39 14.62
C CYS A 176 9.99 4.43 13.59
N ILE A 177 10.51 5.66 13.66
CA ILE A 177 9.97 6.77 12.88
C ILE A 177 10.50 6.74 11.43
N MET A 178 11.81 6.62 11.25
CA MET A 178 12.44 6.66 9.93
C MET A 178 11.88 5.56 9.00
N PRO A 179 11.82 4.27 9.40
CA PRO A 179 11.26 3.23 8.55
C PRO A 179 9.76 3.46 8.29
N ALA A 180 9.00 3.84 9.32
CA ALA A 180 7.57 4.08 9.18
C ALA A 180 7.24 5.18 8.17
N VAL A 181 8.04 6.26 8.11
CA VAL A 181 7.84 7.32 7.13
C VAL A 181 8.31 6.88 5.74
N PHE A 182 9.56 6.44 5.61
CA PHE A 182 10.16 6.22 4.29
C PHE A 182 9.64 4.94 3.61
N GLU A 183 9.34 3.90 4.36
CA GLU A 183 8.73 2.69 3.77
C GLU A 183 7.29 2.94 3.35
N GLU A 184 6.49 3.70 4.12
CA GLU A 184 5.13 4.06 3.68
C GLU A 184 5.17 4.95 2.42
N LEU A 185 6.11 5.89 2.35
CA LEU A 185 6.33 6.69 1.13
C LEU A 185 6.74 5.82 -0.06
N ALA A 186 7.69 4.90 0.13
CA ALA A 186 8.16 4.02 -0.93
C ALA A 186 7.05 3.09 -1.43
N PHE A 187 6.40 2.38 -0.50
CA PHE A 187 5.50 1.30 -0.84
C PHE A 187 4.08 1.76 -1.12
N ARG A 188 3.49 2.62 -0.26
CA ARG A 188 2.09 3.06 -0.39
C ARG A 188 1.98 4.33 -1.22
N GLY A 189 3.00 5.19 -1.13
CA GLY A 189 3.16 6.35 -1.98
C GLY A 189 3.53 5.96 -3.40
N VAL A 190 4.79 5.58 -3.65
CA VAL A 190 5.31 5.39 -5.01
C VAL A 190 4.87 4.06 -5.63
N ILE A 191 5.18 2.92 -5.01
CA ILE A 191 4.99 1.58 -5.62
C ILE A 191 3.51 1.26 -5.83
N GLN A 192 2.66 1.40 -4.80
CA GLN A 192 1.24 1.08 -4.92
C GLN A 192 0.53 1.98 -5.94
N THR A 193 0.92 3.27 -6.01
CA THR A 193 0.38 4.20 -7.02
C THR A 193 0.85 3.83 -8.43
N ALA A 194 2.14 3.51 -8.62
CA ALA A 194 2.66 3.03 -9.89
C ALA A 194 1.95 1.75 -10.36
N LEU A 195 1.85 0.76 -9.47
CA LEU A 195 1.17 -0.50 -9.75
C LEU A 195 -0.31 -0.29 -10.04
N GLY A 196 -0.96 0.70 -9.42
CA GLY A 196 -2.35 1.07 -9.71
C GLY A 196 -2.58 1.65 -11.10
N HIS A 197 -1.54 2.10 -11.79
CA HIS A 197 -1.62 2.48 -13.21
C HIS A 197 -1.54 1.27 -14.14
N VAL A 198 -0.93 0.16 -13.69
CA VAL A 198 -0.69 -1.04 -14.50
C VAL A 198 -1.72 -2.13 -14.22
N PHE A 199 -2.14 -2.27 -12.97
CA PHE A 199 -2.95 -3.36 -12.46
C PHE A 199 -4.24 -2.84 -11.85
N ASN A 200 -5.21 -3.73 -11.58
CA ASN A 200 -6.38 -3.33 -10.81
C ASN A 200 -6.02 -3.06 -9.34
N GLU A 201 -6.92 -2.39 -8.60
CA GLU A 201 -6.67 -1.98 -7.20
C GLU A 201 -6.25 -3.15 -6.31
N ARG A 202 -6.87 -4.33 -6.47
CA ARG A 202 -6.58 -5.52 -5.68
C ARG A 202 -5.20 -6.10 -6.01
N GLU A 203 -4.86 -6.20 -7.28
CA GLU A 203 -3.55 -6.67 -7.74
C GLU A 203 -2.43 -5.73 -7.26
N ALA A 204 -2.58 -4.42 -7.45
CA ALA A 204 -1.59 -3.43 -7.00
C ALA A 204 -1.33 -3.50 -5.50
N TRP A 205 -2.40 -3.69 -4.72
CA TRP A 205 -2.34 -3.89 -3.27
C TRP A 205 -1.61 -5.18 -2.87
N LEU A 206 -1.96 -6.32 -3.49
CA LEU A 206 -1.33 -7.60 -3.20
C LEU A 206 0.15 -7.64 -3.59
N ILE A 207 0.48 -7.11 -4.77
CA ILE A 207 1.86 -7.05 -5.27
C ILE A 207 2.70 -6.13 -4.39
N GLN A 208 2.18 -4.96 -4.01
CA GLN A 208 2.87 -4.07 -3.07
C GLN A 208 3.16 -4.76 -1.74
N ALA A 209 2.18 -5.45 -1.16
CA ALA A 209 2.36 -6.18 0.10
C ALA A 209 3.43 -7.27 -0.01
N ALA A 210 3.48 -7.98 -1.14
CA ALA A 210 4.49 -8.99 -1.42
C ALA A 210 5.89 -8.38 -1.55
N LEU A 211 6.03 -7.27 -2.31
CA LEU A 211 7.30 -6.55 -2.42
C LEU A 211 7.79 -6.05 -1.07
N PHE A 212 6.89 -5.49 -0.24
CA PHE A 212 7.21 -5.05 1.11
C PHE A 212 7.78 -6.20 1.96
N SER A 213 7.13 -7.36 1.93
CA SER A 213 7.60 -8.56 2.62
C SER A 213 8.99 -9.01 2.15
N ILE A 214 9.22 -9.07 0.83
CA ILE A 214 10.50 -9.51 0.24
C ILE A 214 11.66 -8.58 0.59
N LEU A 215 11.42 -7.27 0.75
CA LEU A 215 12.47 -6.31 1.10
C LEU A 215 13.23 -6.68 2.38
N HIS A 216 12.58 -7.40 3.30
CA HIS A 216 13.13 -7.73 4.61
C HIS A 216 14.10 -8.92 4.59
N LEU A 217 14.29 -9.58 3.42
CA LEU A 217 15.34 -10.59 3.16
C LEU A 217 15.43 -11.77 4.15
N MET A 218 14.39 -11.99 4.96
CA MET A 218 14.34 -13.06 5.96
C MET A 218 13.01 -13.82 5.82
N PRO A 219 13.02 -15.02 5.21
CA PRO A 219 11.78 -15.76 4.92
C PRO A 219 10.89 -16.04 6.13
N ILE A 220 11.48 -16.23 7.32
CA ILE A 220 10.71 -16.49 8.55
C ILE A 220 9.88 -15.28 9.00
N ILE A 221 10.14 -14.05 8.53
CA ILE A 221 9.30 -12.89 8.83
C ILE A 221 8.41 -12.46 7.66
N PHE A 222 8.49 -13.15 6.52
CA PHE A 222 7.67 -12.81 5.36
C PHE A 222 6.16 -12.83 5.64
N PRO A 223 5.59 -13.81 6.38
CA PRO A 223 4.16 -13.81 6.68
C PRO A 223 3.69 -12.58 7.47
N SER A 224 4.43 -12.18 8.51
CA SER A 224 4.08 -11.00 9.32
C SER A 224 4.22 -9.70 8.53
N HIS A 225 5.28 -9.56 7.74
CA HIS A 225 5.48 -8.36 6.92
C HIS A 225 4.52 -8.31 5.73
N PHE A 226 4.12 -9.45 5.18
CA PHE A 226 3.08 -9.50 4.16
C PHE A 226 1.73 -9.04 4.74
N LEU A 227 1.36 -9.49 5.94
CA LEU A 227 0.16 -9.01 6.64
C LEU A 227 0.23 -7.51 6.91
N MET A 228 1.37 -7.00 7.34
CA MET A 228 1.62 -5.56 7.51
C MET A 228 1.46 -4.79 6.19
N GLY A 229 2.04 -5.35 5.13
CA GLY A 229 1.81 -5.04 3.71
C GLY A 229 0.34 -4.79 3.40
N LEU A 230 -0.46 -5.83 3.62
CA LEU A 230 -1.90 -5.85 3.36
C LEU A 230 -2.63 -4.78 4.18
N CYS A 231 -2.40 -4.72 5.50
CA CYS A 231 -3.11 -3.81 6.39
C CYS A 231 -2.87 -2.35 5.99
N PHE A 232 -1.61 -1.90 5.89
CA PHE A 232 -1.35 -0.48 5.60
C PHE A 232 -1.72 -0.11 4.16
N GLY A 233 -1.51 -1.03 3.21
CA GLY A 233 -1.96 -0.84 1.83
C GLY A 233 -3.48 -0.66 1.73
N TYR A 234 -4.25 -1.42 2.50
CA TYR A 234 -5.71 -1.26 2.59
C TYR A 234 -6.11 0.07 3.26
N MET A 235 -5.43 0.45 4.35
CA MET A 235 -5.66 1.75 5.01
C MET A 235 -5.47 2.90 4.02
N ARG A 236 -4.41 2.86 3.20
CA ARG A 236 -4.19 3.86 2.12
C ARG A 236 -5.31 3.84 1.09
N LEU A 237 -5.81 2.67 0.68
CA LEU A 237 -6.92 2.57 -0.27
C LEU A 237 -8.21 3.20 0.24
N ARG A 238 -8.51 3.04 1.53
CA ARG A 238 -9.73 3.56 2.16
C ARG A 238 -9.65 5.03 2.53
N THR A 239 -8.52 5.45 3.08
CA THR A 239 -8.36 6.82 3.60
C THR A 239 -7.79 7.80 2.59
N LYS A 240 -7.22 7.29 1.48
CA LYS A 240 -6.46 8.08 0.50
C LYS A 240 -5.38 8.95 1.16
N SER A 241 -4.81 8.46 2.27
CA SER A 241 -3.80 9.15 3.07
C SER A 241 -2.70 8.19 3.48
N LEU A 242 -1.47 8.70 3.62
CA LEU A 242 -0.33 7.94 4.16
C LEU A 242 -0.27 7.97 5.70
N TYR A 243 -0.85 9.00 6.34
CA TYR A 243 -0.71 9.19 7.78
C TYR A 243 -1.23 8.01 8.61
N PRO A 244 -2.39 7.39 8.32
CA PRO A 244 -2.87 6.26 9.13
C PRO A 244 -1.89 5.08 9.13
N GLY A 245 -1.28 4.78 7.98
CA GLY A 245 -0.26 3.74 7.85
C GLY A 245 1.03 4.13 8.59
N MET A 246 1.54 5.34 8.36
CA MET A 246 2.75 5.85 9.03
C MET A 246 2.63 5.83 10.56
N ILE A 247 1.48 6.27 11.09
CA ILE A 247 1.23 6.31 12.53
C ILE A 247 1.18 4.88 13.09
N LEU A 248 0.39 3.99 12.48
CA LEU A 248 0.28 2.60 12.95
C LEU A 248 1.63 1.87 12.88
N HIS A 249 2.39 2.08 11.81
CA HIS A 249 3.72 1.49 11.64
C HIS A 249 4.70 2.00 12.70
N ALA A 250 4.79 3.33 12.91
CA ALA A 250 5.67 3.91 13.92
C ALA A 250 5.30 3.45 15.34
N LEU A 251 4.00 3.39 15.65
CA LEU A 251 3.50 2.89 16.95
C LEU A 251 3.80 1.40 17.14
N TRP A 252 3.66 0.59 16.09
CA TRP A 252 3.99 -0.83 16.14
C TRP A 252 5.49 -1.03 16.43
N ASN A 253 6.35 -0.34 15.69
CA ASN A 253 7.80 -0.43 15.90
C ASN A 253 8.19 0.09 17.30
N ALA A 254 7.56 1.15 17.77
CA ALA A 254 7.77 1.69 19.12
C ALA A 254 7.33 0.70 20.21
N PHE A 255 6.21 0.01 20.00
CA PHE A 255 5.72 -1.03 20.90
C PHE A 255 6.73 -2.19 21.00
N VAL A 256 7.18 -2.72 19.86
CA VAL A 256 8.17 -3.81 19.80
C VAL A 256 9.49 -3.37 20.43
N LEU A 257 10.00 -2.19 20.09
CA LEU A 257 11.23 -1.66 20.67
C LEU A 257 11.12 -1.47 22.20
N SER A 258 9.96 -1.01 22.68
CA SER A 258 9.72 -0.87 24.12
C SER A 258 9.71 -2.22 24.83
N GLN A 259 9.17 -3.27 24.21
CA GLN A 259 9.26 -4.63 24.75
C GLN A 259 10.72 -5.10 24.82
N GLU A 260 11.52 -4.84 23.77
CA GLU A 260 12.95 -5.17 23.79
C GLU A 260 13.75 -4.41 24.86
N LEU A 261 13.36 -3.18 25.21
CA LEU A 261 14.10 -2.38 26.19
C LEU A 261 13.75 -2.73 27.65
N TYR A 262 12.52 -3.15 27.92
CA TYR A 262 12.00 -3.26 29.30
C TYR A 262 11.55 -4.65 29.73
N TRP A 263 11.21 -5.57 28.80
CA TRP A 263 10.43 -6.77 29.15
C TRP A 263 10.95 -8.10 28.58
N LEU A 264 12.17 -8.13 28.03
CA LEU A 264 12.95 -9.34 27.69
C LEU A 264 14.46 -9.04 27.82
#